data_AF-A0A101FR57-F1
#
_entry.id   AF-A0A101FR57-F1
#
_cell.length_a   1.000
_cell.length_b   1.000
_cell.length_c   1.000
_cell.angle_alpha   90.00
_cell.angle_beta   90.00
_cell.angle_gamma   90.00
#
_symmetry.space_group_name_H-M   'P 1'
#
loop_
_entity.id
_entity.type
_entity.pdbx_description
1 polymer ?
#
loop_
_entity_poly.entity_id
_entity_poly.type
_entity_poly.pdbx_seq_one_letter_code
_entity_poly.pdbx_strand_id
1 'polypeptide(L)'
;MTGKLKKVFPGGNTAYGFYSFYDYIIEPDATRIFVIKGGPGVGKSTFMRKIGEEMLERGYDVEFHCCSSDNGSLDGVVIPALNVALIDGTAPHGAVPI
;
A
#
# COMPACT_ATOMS: atom_id res chain seq x y z
N MET A 1 -21.64 -6.36 7.96
CA MET A 1 -20.65 -5.93 8.98
C MET A 1 -19.53 -5.25 8.23
N THR A 2 -19.05 -4.11 8.70
CA THR A 2 -17.92 -3.38 8.11
C THR A 2 -16.63 -4.17 8.33
N GLY A 3 -15.72 -4.17 7.36
CA GLY A 3 -14.43 -4.85 7.46
C GLY A 3 -13.51 -4.20 8.49
N LYS A 4 -12.43 -4.89 8.85
CA LYS A 4 -11.40 -4.38 9.77
C LYS A 4 -10.27 -3.70 9.02
N LEU A 5 -9.90 -2.51 9.49
CA LEU A 5 -8.74 -1.80 9.00
C LEU A 5 -7.51 -2.13 9.86
N LYS A 6 -6.42 -2.56 9.21
CA LYS A 6 -5.09 -2.66 9.80
C LYS A 6 -4.19 -1.60 9.17
N LYS A 7 -3.43 -0.87 9.99
CA LYS A 7 -2.38 0.05 9.50
C LYS A 7 -1.02 -0.58 9.71
N VAL A 8 -0.20 -0.58 8.67
CA VAL A 8 1.14 -1.16 8.64
C VAL A 8 2.13 -0.06 8.26
N PHE A 9 3.29 -0.07 8.90
CA PHE A 9 4.35 0.92 8.70
C PHE A 9 5.59 0.19 8.16
N PRO A 10 5.65 -0.07 6.84
CA PRO A 10 6.67 -0.95 6.24
C PRO A 10 8.06 -0.31 6.15
N GLY A 11 8.20 1.01 6.31
CA GLY A 11 9.48 1.70 6.20
C GLY A 11 9.73 2.69 7.33
N GLY A 12 11.00 2.88 7.68
CA GLY A 12 11.40 3.84 8.71
C GLY A 12 12.90 4.14 8.74
N ASN A 13 13.26 5.30 9.29
CA ASN A 13 14.65 5.68 9.53
C ASN A 13 15.13 5.11 10.86
N THR A 14 16.25 4.39 10.84
CA THR A 14 16.86 3.76 12.02
C THR A 14 18.27 4.31 12.25
N ALA A 15 18.90 3.94 13.38
CA ALA A 15 20.29 4.27 13.66
C ALA A 15 21.28 3.72 12.60
N TYR A 16 20.86 2.74 11.80
CA TYR A 16 21.67 2.13 10.73
C TYR A 16 21.27 2.61 9.32
N GLY A 17 20.40 3.61 9.22
CA GLY A 17 19.86 4.12 7.95
C GLY A 17 18.40 3.71 7.72
N PHE A 18 17.94 3.92 6.48
CA PHE A 18 16.57 3.58 6.08
C PHE A 18 16.39 2.06 5.98
N TYR A 19 15.37 1.54 6.65
CA TYR A 19 15.00 0.13 6.58
C TYR A 19 13.58 -0.01 6.05
N SER A 20 13.35 -1.02 5.21
CA SER A 20 12.09 -1.19 4.51
C SER A 20 11.69 -2.66 4.34
N PHE A 21 10.38 -2.89 4.43
CA PHE A 21 9.69 -4.14 4.17
C PHE A 21 8.69 -3.99 3.00
N TYR A 22 8.90 -3.05 2.07
CA TYR A 22 7.99 -2.85 0.92
C TYR A 22 7.89 -4.11 0.03
N ASP A 23 8.95 -4.91 -0.05
CA ASP A 23 8.97 -6.18 -0.80
C ASP A 23 8.04 -7.26 -0.20
N TYR A 24 7.59 -7.08 1.04
CA TYR A 24 6.73 -8.01 1.76
C TYR A 24 5.29 -7.49 1.93
N ILE A 25 4.89 -6.49 1.13
CA ILE A 25 3.52 -5.97 1.15
C ILE A 25 2.52 -7.05 0.72
N ILE A 26 2.86 -7.80 -0.33
CA ILE A 26 2.05 -8.90 -0.84
C ILE A 26 2.97 -9.93 -1.48
N GLU A 27 2.60 -11.20 -1.38
CA GLU A 27 3.34 -12.29 -2.01
C GLU A 27 3.27 -12.18 -3.55
N PRO A 28 4.30 -12.66 -4.29
CA PRO A 28 4.33 -12.60 -5.76
C PRO A 28 3.21 -13.38 -6.45
N ASP A 29 2.57 -14.33 -5.76
CA ASP A 29 1.43 -15.11 -6.24
C ASP A 29 0.08 -14.39 -6.05
N ALA A 30 0.11 -13.08 -5.77
CA ALA A 30 -1.05 -12.21 -5.73
C ALA A 30 -1.98 -12.42 -6.95
N THR A 31 -3.29 -12.49 -6.70
CA THR A 31 -4.31 -12.51 -7.77
C THR A 31 -4.13 -11.32 -8.71
N ARG A 32 -3.83 -10.14 -8.16
CA ARG A 32 -3.53 -8.95 -8.94
C ARG A 32 -2.78 -7.88 -8.16
N ILE A 33 -1.78 -7.28 -8.81
CA ILE A 33 -1.06 -6.11 -8.29
C ILE A 33 -1.32 -4.93 -9.24
N PHE A 34 -1.88 -3.85 -8.71
CA PHE A 34 -2.04 -2.59 -9.41
C PHE A 34 -0.93 -1.63 -9.00
N VAL A 35 -0.05 -1.29 -9.94
CA VAL A 35 0.99 -0.28 -9.71
C VAL A 35 0.49 1.09 -10.16
N ILE A 36 0.34 2.01 -9.21
CA ILE A 36 -0.15 3.36 -9.45
C ILE A 36 1.05 4.28 -9.65
N LYS A 37 1.27 4.71 -10.89
CA LYS A 37 2.35 5.65 -11.23
C LYS A 37 1.82 7.07 -11.32
N GLY A 38 2.64 8.04 -10.88
CA GLY A 38 2.32 9.46 -10.98
C GLY A 38 3.30 10.32 -10.17
N GLY A 39 3.38 11.61 -10.49
CA GLY A 39 4.26 12.55 -9.78
C GLY A 39 3.85 12.76 -8.31
N PRO A 40 4.68 13.43 -7.50
CA PRO A 40 4.28 13.90 -6.18
C PRO A 40 3.01 14.76 -6.25
N GLY A 41 2.10 14.60 -5.29
CA GLY A 41 0.90 15.46 -5.18
C GLY A 41 -0.23 15.19 -6.17
N VAL A 42 -0.11 14.24 -7.11
CA VAL A 42 -1.19 13.94 -8.10
C VAL A 42 -2.37 13.12 -7.53
N GLY A 43 -2.39 12.87 -6.22
CA GLY A 43 -3.50 12.21 -5.54
C GLY A 43 -3.45 10.68 -5.48
N LYS A 44 -2.29 10.04 -5.68
CA LYS A 44 -2.13 8.57 -5.61
C LYS A 44 -2.59 7.97 -4.28
N SER A 45 -2.07 8.51 -3.17
CA SER A 45 -2.45 8.12 -1.81
C SER A 45 -3.96 8.28 -1.57
N THR A 46 -4.54 9.40 -2.00
CA THR A 46 -5.98 9.65 -1.93
C THR A 46 -6.79 8.64 -2.73
N PHE A 47 -6.34 8.28 -3.93
CA PHE A 47 -6.99 7.27 -4.76
C PHE A 47 -6.97 5.89 -4.10
N MET A 48 -5.82 5.45 -3.60
CA MET A 48 -5.71 4.19 -2.85
C MET A 48 -6.58 4.18 -1.60
N ARG A 49 -6.56 5.26 -0.82
CA ARG A 49 -7.36 5.41 0.40
C ARG A 49 -8.86 5.25 0.10
N LYS A 50 -9.37 5.94 -0.93
CA LYS A 50 -10.78 5.85 -1.34
C LYS A 50 -11.19 4.42 -1.71
N ILE A 51 -10.33 3.70 -2.43
CA ILE A 51 -10.60 2.29 -2.78
C ILE A 51 -10.62 1.42 -1.52
N GLY A 52 -9.66 1.61 -0.62
CA GLY A 52 -9.61 0.86 0.63
C GLY A 52 -10.79 1.11 1.55
N GLU A 53 -11.22 2.37 1.69
CA GLU A 53 -12.41 2.76 2.45
C GLU A 53 -13.69 2.12 1.87
N GLU A 54 -13.87 2.17 0.54
CA GLU A 54 -14.98 1.50 -0.14
C GLU A 54 -14.98 -0.02 0.12
N MET A 55 -13.81 -0.67 0.15
CA MET A 55 -13.72 -2.11 0.41
C MET A 55 -14.05 -2.47 1.86
N LEU A 56 -13.67 -1.62 2.82
CA LEU A 56 -14.09 -1.75 4.22
C LEU A 56 -15.61 -1.66 4.36
N GLU A 57 -16.24 -0.70 3.67
CA GLU A 57 -17.70 -0.53 3.66
C GLU A 57 -18.41 -1.76 3.09
N ARG A 58 -17.82 -2.40 2.09
CA ARG A 58 -18.28 -3.68 1.52
C ARG A 58 -18.04 -4.89 2.40
N GLY A 59 -17.37 -4.74 3.54
CA GLY A 59 -17.13 -5.80 4.52
C GLY A 59 -15.82 -6.56 4.34
N TYR A 60 -14.91 -6.10 3.48
CA TYR A 60 -13.58 -6.70 3.34
C TYR A 60 -12.61 -6.12 4.38
N ASP A 61 -11.78 -6.98 4.96
CA ASP A 61 -10.63 -6.53 5.72
C ASP A 61 -9.61 -5.87 4.78
N VAL A 62 -8.96 -4.80 5.23
CA VAL A 62 -8.04 -4.00 4.43
C VAL A 62 -6.80 -3.64 5.24
N GLU A 63 -5.64 -3.71 4.60
CA GLU A 63 -4.38 -3.20 5.14
C GLU A 63 -3.97 -1.91 4.45
N PHE A 64 -3.70 -0.87 5.23
CA PHE A 64 -3.12 0.39 4.78
C PHE A 64 -1.63 0.41 5.08
N HIS A 65 -0.81 0.49 4.04
CA HIS A 65 0.64 0.59 4.15
C HIS A 65 1.03 2.07 4.11
N CYS A 66 1.38 2.62 5.27
CA CYS A 66 1.69 4.03 5.47
C CYS A 66 3.04 4.40 4.86
N CYS A 67 3.12 5.60 4.29
CA CYS A 67 4.34 6.13 3.73
C CYS A 67 5.33 6.53 4.83
N SER A 68 6.59 6.11 4.71
CA SER A 68 7.64 6.44 5.70
C SER A 68 8.06 7.90 5.69
N SER A 69 7.79 8.63 4.59
CA SER A 69 8.18 10.02 4.39
C SER A 69 7.04 11.02 4.61
N ASP A 70 5.79 10.54 4.66
CA ASP A 70 4.60 11.35 4.92
C ASP A 70 3.56 10.53 5.69
N ASN A 71 3.38 10.86 6.97
CA ASN A 71 2.45 10.19 7.89
C ASN A 71 0.99 10.19 7.39
N GLY A 72 0.60 11.15 6.55
CA GLY A 72 -0.74 11.25 5.98
C GLY A 72 -0.94 10.40 4.71
N SER A 73 0.13 9.86 4.14
CA SER A 73 0.12 9.19 2.85
C SER A 73 0.19 7.66 2.95
N LEU A 74 -0.34 7.01 1.91
CA LEU A 74 -0.26 5.57 1.72
C LEU A 74 0.67 5.28 0.54
N ASP A 75 1.51 4.26 0.70
CA ASP A 75 2.32 3.66 -0.36
C ASP A 75 1.69 2.36 -0.86
N GLY A 76 0.71 1.82 -0.15
CA GLY A 76 -0.04 0.67 -0.61
C GLY A 76 -1.31 0.37 0.16
N VAL A 77 -2.17 -0.43 -0.46
CA VAL A 77 -3.40 -0.98 0.10
C VAL A 77 -3.51 -2.44 -0.30
N VAL A 78 -3.74 -3.33 0.67
CA VAL A 78 -3.93 -4.77 0.43
C VAL A 78 -5.32 -5.17 0.88
N ILE A 79 -5.98 -6.02 0.09
CA ILE A 79 -7.27 -6.62 0.40
C ILE A 79 -7.05 -8.14 0.50
N PRO A 80 -6.74 -8.66 1.70
CA PRO A 80 -6.23 -10.02 1.86
C PRO A 80 -7.17 -11.10 1.32
N ALA A 81 -8.47 -10.96 1.57
CA ALA A 81 -9.47 -11.93 1.12
C ALA A 81 -9.58 -12.05 -0.42
N LEU A 82 -9.14 -11.02 -1.16
CA LEU A 82 -9.08 -11.04 -2.63
C LEU A 82 -7.69 -11.37 -3.16
N ASN A 83 -6.67 -11.35 -2.30
CA ASN A 83 -5.26 -11.42 -2.67
C ASN A 83 -4.91 -10.36 -3.73
N VAL A 84 -5.35 -9.10 -3.51
CA VAL A 84 -5.14 -7.96 -4.41
C VAL A 84 -4.42 -6.84 -3.67
N ALA A 85 -3.45 -6.20 -4.34
CA ALA A 85 -2.75 -5.02 -3.84
C ALA A 85 -2.82 -3.84 -4.81
N LEU A 86 -2.85 -2.63 -4.25
CA LEU A 86 -2.57 -1.36 -4.92
C LEU A 86 -1.29 -0.80 -4.32
N ILE A 87 -0.29 -0.46 -5.14
CA ILE A 87 1.04 -0.04 -4.69
C ILE A 87 1.47 1.21 -5.44
N ASP A 88 2.09 2.17 -4.73
CA ASP A 88 2.72 3.34 -5.34
C ASP A 88 3.96 2.91 -6.14
N GLY A 89 3.98 3.20 -7.44
CA GLY A 89 5.08 2.91 -8.35
C GLY A 89 6.12 4.02 -8.48
N THR A 90 6.09 5.05 -7.63
CA THR A 90 7.12 6.11 -7.60
C THR A 90 8.45 5.53 -7.11
N ALA A 91 9.57 5.86 -7.77
CA ALA A 91 10.89 5.45 -7.27
C ALA A 91 11.08 5.90 -5.80
N PRO A 92 11.65 5.08 -4.90
CA PRO A 92 12.44 3.87 -5.14
C PRO A 92 11.63 2.55 -5.22
N HIS A 93 10.30 2.60 -5.13
CA HIS A 93 9.42 1.43 -4.92
C HIS A 93 9.23 0.52 -6.15
N GLY A 94 10.13 0.59 -7.15
CA GLY A 94 9.93 -0.01 -8.47
C GLY A 94 11.13 -0.79 -8.99
N ALA A 95 11.24 -2.04 -8.57
CA ALA A 95 11.76 -3.10 -9.42
C ALA A 95 10.69 -4.21 -9.44
N VAL A 96 9.66 -4.04 -10.27
CA VAL A 96 8.77 -5.16 -10.60
C VAL A 96 9.59 -6.08 -11.51
N PRO A 97 9.84 -7.35 -11.17
CA PRO A 97 10.32 -8.31 -12.16
C PRO A 97 9.17 -8.51 -13.15
N ILE A 98 9.45 -8.28 -14.43
CA ILE A 98 8.61 -8.70 -15.55
C ILE A 98 8.48 -10.22 -15.60
#